data_AF-T2B0D5-F1
#
_entry.id   AF-T2B0D5-F1
#
_cell.length_a   1.000
_cell.length_b   1.000
_cell.length_c   1.000
_cell.angle_alpha   90.00
_cell.angle_beta   90.00
_cell.angle_gamma   90.00
#
_symmetry.space_group_name_H-M   'P 1'
#
loop_
_entity.id
_entity.type
_entity.pdbx_description
1 polymer ?
#
loop_
_entity_poly.entity_id
_entity_poly.type
_entity_poly.pdbx_seq_one_letter_code
_entity_poly.pdbx_strand_id
1 'polypeptide(L)'
;PMWDTGLAAHAVLETLGGNTLLLNKSCDWLSKLQIKEHTGDWGWRRKGLRPGGWAFQYNNKFYPDVDDTAVVGMALHRQNPEKYADTISRAEEWIIGMQSSNGGWAAFDADNEYYLLENLPFADHRALLDPPTADVTARCISFLTQIGTSNNHPISRGLEFLKRNQEEDGSWYGRW
;
A
#
# COMPACT_ATOMS: atom_id res chain seq x y z
N PRO A 1 -1.29 -12.43 7.21
CA PRO A 1 -2.58 -13.02 6.77
C PRO A 1 -3.32 -12.15 5.75
N MET A 2 -3.32 -10.82 5.91
CA MET A 2 -3.93 -9.93 4.92
C MET A 2 -3.25 -10.10 3.57
N TRP A 3 -1.91 -10.04 3.57
CA TRP A 3 -1.06 -10.27 2.41
C TRP A 3 -1.38 -11.56 1.67
N ASP A 4 -1.27 -12.70 2.38
CA ASP A 4 -1.48 -14.01 1.78
C ASP A 4 -2.90 -14.16 1.21
N THR A 5 -3.91 -13.62 1.92
CA THR A 5 -5.30 -13.68 1.46
C THR A 5 -5.52 -12.79 0.24
N GLY A 6 -4.92 -11.60 0.21
CA GLY A 6 -4.98 -10.69 -0.93
C GLY A 6 -4.30 -11.26 -2.16
N LEU A 7 -3.07 -11.77 -2.02
CA LEU A 7 -2.35 -12.42 -3.12
C LEU A 7 -3.04 -13.69 -3.62
N ALA A 8 -3.55 -14.53 -2.71
CA ALA A 8 -4.33 -15.70 -3.11
C ALA A 8 -5.62 -15.30 -3.84
N ALA A 9 -6.30 -14.23 -3.41
CA ALA A 9 -7.46 -13.72 -4.11
C ALA A 9 -7.10 -13.26 -5.53
N HIS A 10 -5.97 -12.58 -5.72
CA HIS A 10 -5.46 -12.23 -7.05
C HIS A 10 -5.21 -13.45 -7.92
N ALA A 11 -4.51 -14.47 -7.39
CA ALA A 11 -4.25 -15.69 -8.15
C ALA A 11 -5.54 -16.40 -8.59
N VAL A 12 -6.55 -16.45 -7.72
CA VAL A 12 -7.87 -17.00 -8.05
C VAL A 12 -8.59 -16.12 -9.09
N LEU A 13 -8.55 -14.80 -8.96
CA LEU A 13 -9.13 -13.86 -9.92
C LEU A 13 -8.51 -13.97 -11.31
N GLU A 14 -7.19 -14.17 -11.41
CA GLU A 14 -6.49 -14.37 -12.70
C GLU A 14 -6.87 -15.70 -13.37
N THR A 15 -7.07 -16.75 -12.58
CA THR A 15 -7.24 -18.11 -13.11
C THR A 15 -8.71 -18.49 -13.34
N LEU A 16 -9.60 -18.10 -12.43
CA LEU A 16 -11.01 -18.50 -12.41
C LEU A 16 -11.97 -17.32 -12.65
N GLY A 17 -11.46 -16.09 -12.69
CA GLY A 17 -12.29 -14.88 -12.74
C GLY A 17 -12.93 -14.52 -11.39
N GLY A 18 -13.83 -13.53 -11.43
CA GLY A 18 -14.55 -13.02 -10.26
C GLY A 18 -15.82 -13.80 -9.90
N ASN A 19 -16.48 -13.36 -8.84
CA ASN A 19 -17.82 -13.80 -8.43
C ASN A 19 -17.95 -15.28 -8.01
N THR A 20 -16.87 -15.89 -7.54
CA THR A 20 -16.94 -17.18 -6.84
C THR A 20 -17.37 -16.99 -5.38
N LEU A 21 -18.05 -17.99 -4.81
CA LEU A 21 -18.43 -17.97 -3.39
C LEU A 21 -17.19 -17.85 -2.47
N LEU A 22 -16.07 -18.44 -2.88
CA LEU A 22 -14.80 -18.38 -2.15
C LEU A 22 -14.28 -16.94 -2.07
N LEU A 23 -14.19 -16.24 -3.21
CA LEU A 23 -13.74 -14.84 -3.27
C LEU A 23 -14.66 -13.92 -2.48
N ASN A 24 -15.98 -14.12 -2.56
CA ASN A 24 -16.94 -13.33 -1.77
C ASN A 24 -16.67 -13.44 -0.27
N LYS A 25 -16.39 -14.65 0.25
CA LYS A 25 -16.06 -14.85 1.67
C LYS A 25 -14.74 -14.18 2.05
N SER A 26 -13.70 -14.34 1.25
CA SER A 26 -12.38 -13.75 1.52
C SER A 26 -12.41 -12.23 1.46
N CYS A 27 -13.06 -11.65 0.45
CA CYS A 27 -13.22 -10.21 0.30
C CYS A 27 -14.12 -9.59 1.39
N ASP A 28 -15.18 -10.28 1.81
CA ASP A 28 -16.01 -9.85 2.95
C ASP A 28 -15.26 -9.91 4.28
N TRP A 29 -14.34 -10.85 4.42
CA TRP A 29 -13.46 -10.94 5.58
C TRP A 29 -12.43 -9.81 5.58
N LEU A 30 -11.75 -9.58 4.44
CA LEU A 30 -10.79 -8.49 4.27
C LEU A 30 -11.44 -7.11 4.51
N SER A 31 -12.62 -6.85 3.94
CA SER A 31 -13.29 -5.55 4.08
C SER A 31 -13.64 -5.19 5.53
N LYS A 32 -13.93 -6.19 6.37
CA LYS A 32 -14.19 -6.02 7.81
C LYS A 32 -12.93 -5.71 8.62
N LEU A 33 -11.75 -6.03 8.09
CA LEU A 33 -10.46 -5.81 8.77
C LEU A 33 -9.80 -4.48 8.41
N GLN A 34 -10.43 -3.66 7.56
CA GLN A 34 -9.92 -2.32 7.28
C GLN A 34 -9.85 -1.50 8.58
N ILE A 35 -8.70 -0.86 8.83
CA ILE A 35 -8.51 -0.02 10.01
C ILE A 35 -9.14 1.35 9.73
N LYS A 36 -10.32 1.60 10.32
CA LYS A 36 -11.12 2.81 10.07
C LYS A 36 -11.08 3.87 11.18
N GLU A 37 -10.76 3.45 12.40
CA GLU A 37 -10.95 4.26 13.61
C GLU A 37 -9.65 4.59 14.36
N HIS A 38 -8.53 3.96 13.97
CA HIS A 38 -7.27 4.08 14.70
C HIS A 38 -6.22 4.75 13.84
N THR A 39 -5.66 5.83 14.36
CA THR A 39 -4.48 6.48 13.80
C THR A 39 -3.25 5.83 14.41
N GLY A 40 -2.37 5.32 13.55
CA GLY A 40 -1.07 4.76 13.93
C GLY A 40 0.03 5.81 14.01
N ASP A 41 1.27 5.36 14.14
CA ASP A 41 2.45 6.25 14.22
C ASP A 41 2.61 7.11 12.96
N TRP A 42 2.17 6.60 11.80
CA TRP A 42 2.06 7.34 10.53
C TRP A 42 1.31 8.67 10.66
N GLY A 43 0.38 8.78 11.61
CA GLY A 43 -0.37 10.00 11.90
C GLY A 43 0.50 11.16 12.36
N TRP A 44 1.71 10.89 12.88
CA TRP A 44 2.69 11.92 13.22
C TRP A 44 3.05 12.78 12.00
N ARG A 45 3.27 12.13 10.85
CA ARG A 45 3.59 12.76 9.56
C ARG A 45 2.37 13.21 8.79
N ARG A 46 1.26 12.49 8.91
CA ARG A 46 0.02 12.70 8.15
C ARG A 46 -1.13 13.08 9.07
N LYS A 47 -0.96 14.19 9.78
CA LYS A 47 -1.96 14.73 10.71
C LYS A 47 -3.28 14.99 10.00
N GLY A 48 -4.38 14.47 10.56
CA GLY A 48 -5.72 14.65 10.02
C GLY A 48 -6.07 13.76 8.83
N LEU A 49 -5.13 12.96 8.31
CA LEU A 49 -5.44 11.94 7.31
C LEU A 49 -6.30 10.85 7.96
N ARG A 50 -7.42 10.52 7.32
CA ARG A 50 -8.37 9.53 7.81
C ARG A 50 -7.78 8.12 7.69
N PRO A 51 -7.86 7.26 8.73
CA PRO A 51 -7.40 5.88 8.63
C PRO A 51 -8.15 5.08 7.56
N GLY A 52 -7.42 4.28 6.78
CA GLY A 52 -7.98 3.48 5.70
C GLY A 52 -7.18 2.27 5.25
N GLY A 53 -6.09 1.94 5.95
CA GLY A 53 -5.19 0.85 5.58
C GLY A 53 -5.55 -0.50 6.18
N TRP A 54 -4.78 -1.51 5.78
CA TRP A 54 -4.67 -2.83 6.40
C TRP A 54 -3.25 -2.98 6.95
N ALA A 55 -3.11 -3.83 7.96
CA ALA A 55 -1.79 -4.30 8.38
C ALA A 55 -1.57 -5.71 7.88
N PHE A 56 -0.31 -6.14 7.83
CA PHE A 56 0.06 -7.53 7.55
C PHE A 56 -0.60 -8.58 8.49
N GLN A 57 -0.66 -8.29 9.80
CA GLN A 57 -1.12 -9.21 10.86
C GLN A 57 -2.56 -8.94 11.32
N TYR A 58 -3.25 -9.98 11.84
CA TYR A 58 -4.65 -9.92 12.29
C TYR A 58 -5.01 -8.71 13.17
N ASN A 59 -4.12 -8.32 14.08
CA ASN A 59 -4.39 -7.27 15.07
C ASN A 59 -3.17 -6.37 15.24
N ASN A 60 -2.92 -5.52 14.24
CA ASN A 60 -1.83 -4.57 14.25
C ASN A 60 -2.27 -3.17 13.80
N LYS A 61 -3.34 -2.67 14.42
CA LYS A 61 -4.06 -1.44 14.02
C LYS A 61 -3.23 -0.15 14.04
N PHE A 62 -2.06 -0.14 14.70
CA PHE A 62 -1.18 1.03 14.76
C PHE A 62 -0.11 1.05 13.67
N TYR A 63 0.09 -0.06 12.96
CA TYR A 63 1.08 -0.18 11.88
C TYR A 63 0.44 -0.80 10.63
N PRO A 64 -0.59 -0.15 10.05
CA PRO A 64 -0.99 -0.47 8.69
C PRO A 64 0.13 -0.13 7.71
N ASP A 65 0.18 -0.87 6.61
CA ASP A 65 1.16 -0.70 5.54
C ASP A 65 0.46 -0.49 4.19
N VAL A 66 1.12 0.25 3.31
CA VAL A 66 0.53 0.66 2.03
C VAL A 66 0.49 -0.47 1.01
N ASP A 67 1.37 -1.47 1.12
CA ASP A 67 1.44 -2.61 0.22
C ASP A 67 0.31 -3.61 0.47
N ASP A 68 0.04 -4.03 1.71
CA ASP A 68 -1.17 -4.80 2.05
C ASP A 68 -2.42 -4.03 1.64
N THR A 69 -2.46 -2.72 1.92
CA THR A 69 -3.60 -1.87 1.57
C THR A 69 -3.85 -1.85 0.07
N ALA A 70 -2.81 -1.69 -0.76
CA ALA A 70 -2.92 -1.68 -2.20
C ALA A 70 -3.38 -3.05 -2.74
N VAL A 71 -2.76 -4.13 -2.26
CA VAL A 71 -3.11 -5.50 -2.67
C VAL A 71 -4.55 -5.85 -2.31
N VAL A 72 -4.96 -5.58 -1.06
CA VAL A 72 -6.35 -5.83 -0.63
C VAL A 72 -7.32 -4.96 -1.43
N GLY A 73 -7.03 -3.67 -1.58
CA GLY A 73 -7.86 -2.74 -2.36
C GLY A 73 -8.06 -3.20 -3.81
N MET A 74 -7.00 -3.66 -4.47
CA MET A 74 -7.08 -4.18 -5.83
C MET A 74 -7.93 -5.45 -5.93
N ALA A 75 -7.80 -6.38 -4.97
CA ALA A 75 -8.61 -7.60 -4.93
C ALA A 75 -10.10 -7.29 -4.73
N LEU A 76 -10.44 -6.37 -3.82
CA LEU A 76 -11.82 -5.93 -3.59
C LEU A 76 -12.42 -5.29 -4.85
N HIS A 77 -11.67 -4.40 -5.50
CA HIS A 77 -12.10 -3.73 -6.73
C HIS A 77 -12.40 -4.73 -7.85
N ARG A 78 -11.53 -5.73 -8.05
CA ARG A 78 -11.73 -6.75 -9.10
C ARG A 78 -12.88 -7.71 -8.81
N GLN A 79 -13.16 -7.96 -7.54
CA GLN A 79 -14.24 -8.87 -7.15
C GLN A 79 -15.61 -8.21 -7.30
N ASN A 80 -15.82 -7.03 -6.69
CA ASN A 80 -17.08 -6.31 -6.75
C ASN A 80 -16.90 -4.83 -6.35
N PRO A 81 -16.63 -3.92 -7.30
CA PRO A 81 -16.31 -2.54 -6.99
C PRO A 81 -17.49 -1.76 -6.39
N GLU A 82 -18.74 -2.13 -6.74
CA GLU A 82 -19.94 -1.51 -6.18
C GLU A 82 -20.15 -1.89 -4.72
N LYS A 83 -20.02 -3.18 -4.39
CA LYS A 83 -20.19 -3.70 -3.02
C LYS A 83 -19.14 -3.12 -2.06
N TYR A 84 -17.91 -2.93 -2.53
CA TYR A 84 -16.78 -2.50 -1.70
C TYR A 84 -16.40 -1.02 -1.89
N ALA A 85 -17.28 -0.21 -2.49
CA ALA A 85 -16.98 1.17 -2.87
C ALA A 85 -16.45 2.05 -1.71
N ASP A 86 -17.08 2.02 -0.53
CA ASP A 86 -16.61 2.77 0.66
C ASP A 86 -15.21 2.32 1.11
N THR A 87 -15.00 1.00 1.14
CA THR A 87 -13.72 0.40 1.54
C THR A 87 -12.60 0.79 0.57
N ILE A 88 -12.86 0.74 -0.74
CA ILE A 88 -11.90 1.11 -1.79
C ILE A 88 -11.62 2.62 -1.76
N SER A 89 -12.66 3.45 -1.70
CA SER A 89 -12.53 4.91 -1.67
C SER A 89 -11.71 5.39 -0.45
N ARG A 90 -11.92 4.75 0.70
CA ARG A 90 -11.13 5.04 1.90
C ARG A 90 -9.68 4.57 1.78
N ALA A 91 -9.43 3.43 1.13
CA ALA A 91 -8.07 2.95 0.86
C ALA A 91 -7.33 3.87 -0.12
N GLU A 92 -8.03 4.37 -1.14
CA GLU A 92 -7.53 5.38 -2.09
C GLU A 92 -7.10 6.66 -1.36
N GLU A 93 -7.97 7.24 -0.54
CA GLU A 93 -7.66 8.44 0.25
C GLU A 93 -6.41 8.23 1.10
N TRP A 94 -6.34 7.10 1.80
CA TRP A 94 -5.21 6.79 2.69
C TRP A 94 -3.91 6.58 1.91
N ILE A 95 -3.90 5.77 0.84
CA ILE A 95 -2.72 5.57 -0.01
C ILE A 95 -2.24 6.90 -0.60
N ILE A 96 -3.13 7.74 -1.14
CA ILE A 96 -2.73 9.06 -1.67
C ILE A 96 -2.10 9.92 -0.57
N GLY A 97 -2.69 9.94 0.62
CA GLY A 97 -2.19 10.69 1.77
C GLY A 97 -0.83 10.20 2.28
N MET A 98 -0.51 8.92 2.08
CA MET A 98 0.75 8.31 2.52
C MET A 98 1.91 8.50 1.53
N GLN A 99 1.70 9.12 0.36
CA GLN A 99 2.78 9.38 -0.60
C GLN A 99 3.85 10.30 0.01
N SER A 100 5.13 9.94 -0.14
CA SER A 100 6.24 10.78 0.32
C SER A 100 6.49 11.97 -0.62
N SER A 101 7.22 12.96 -0.14
CA SER A 101 7.58 14.18 -0.85
C SER A 101 8.43 13.92 -2.10
N ASN A 102 9.25 12.87 -2.11
CA ASN A 102 10.01 12.42 -3.28
C ASN A 102 9.14 11.75 -4.38
N GLY A 103 7.85 11.50 -4.10
CA GLY A 103 6.90 10.90 -5.04
C GLY A 103 6.73 9.39 -4.92
N GLY A 104 7.60 8.70 -4.18
CA GLY A 104 7.44 7.28 -3.88
C GLY A 104 6.58 7.03 -2.65
N TRP A 105 6.36 5.74 -2.36
CA TRP A 105 5.76 5.25 -1.14
C TRP A 105 6.73 4.34 -0.39
N ALA A 106 6.79 4.56 0.92
CA ALA A 106 7.41 3.65 1.88
C ALA A 106 6.34 2.71 2.46
N ALA A 107 6.73 1.68 3.21
CA ALA A 107 5.78 0.67 3.68
C ALA A 107 4.80 1.25 4.72
N PHE A 108 5.31 1.93 5.74
CA PHE A 108 4.55 2.36 6.92
C PHE A 108 4.50 3.88 7.09
N ASP A 109 5.61 4.58 6.83
CA ASP A 109 5.75 5.99 7.20
C ASP A 109 6.17 6.87 6.02
N ALA A 110 5.42 7.95 5.79
CA ALA A 110 5.78 8.91 4.77
C ALA A 110 6.97 9.79 5.22
N ASP A 111 7.91 10.04 4.31
CA ASP A 111 9.10 10.88 4.53
C ASP A 111 10.05 10.36 5.64
N ASN A 112 10.11 9.04 5.86
CA ASN A 112 11.04 8.42 6.81
C ASN A 112 12.44 8.20 6.18
N GLU A 113 13.08 9.33 5.83
CA GLU A 113 14.34 9.38 5.06
C GLU A 113 15.46 10.10 5.83
N TYR A 114 15.55 9.92 7.16
CA TYR A 114 16.60 10.53 7.98
C TYR A 114 17.92 9.75 7.90
N TYR A 115 18.51 9.65 6.70
CA TYR A 115 19.70 8.84 6.39
C TYR A 115 20.91 9.09 7.31
N LEU A 116 20.99 10.24 7.99
CA LEU A 116 22.01 10.47 9.01
C LEU A 116 21.98 9.41 10.13
N LEU A 117 20.79 8.91 10.50
CA LEU A 117 20.61 7.90 11.54
C LEU A 117 21.26 6.56 11.19
N GLU A 118 21.44 6.25 9.90
CA GLU A 118 22.13 5.03 9.45
C GLU A 118 23.65 5.06 9.72
N ASN A 119 24.20 6.21 10.11
CA ASN A 119 25.62 6.35 10.45
C ASN A 119 25.90 6.20 11.96
N LEU A 120 24.85 5.94 12.76
CA LEU A 120 25.03 5.69 14.19
C LEU A 120 25.63 4.29 14.42
N PRO A 121 26.47 4.09 15.45
CA PRO A 121 27.01 2.75 15.77
C PRO A 121 25.94 1.68 16.03
N PHE A 122 24.73 2.10 16.43
CA PHE A 122 23.57 1.23 16.64
C PHE A 122 22.91 0.76 15.33
N ALA A 123 23.19 1.43 14.21
CA ALA A 123 22.57 1.19 12.91
C ALA A 123 23.39 0.25 12.01
N ASP A 124 24.05 -0.75 12.60
CA ASP A 124 24.94 -1.67 11.89
C ASP A 124 24.23 -2.47 10.77
N HIS A 125 22.92 -2.68 10.91
CA HIS A 125 22.07 -3.34 9.91
C HIS A 125 21.44 -2.42 8.85
N ARG A 126 21.63 -1.09 8.92
CA ARG A 126 21.11 -0.10 7.95
C ARG A 126 19.62 -0.28 7.58
N ALA A 127 18.81 -0.61 8.57
CA ALA A 127 17.36 -0.82 8.41
C ALA A 127 16.54 -0.02 9.44
N LEU A 128 17.09 1.09 9.93
CA LEU A 128 16.43 1.96 10.91
C LEU A 128 15.35 2.85 10.29
N LEU A 129 15.34 2.96 8.96
CA LEU A 129 14.49 3.87 8.21
C LEU A 129 13.53 3.09 7.31
N ASP A 130 12.49 3.77 6.89
CA ASP A 130 11.49 3.30 5.92
C ASP A 130 11.46 4.27 4.73
N PRO A 131 12.52 4.30 3.90
CA PRO A 131 12.53 5.15 2.72
C PRO A 131 11.58 4.59 1.65
N PRO A 132 11.02 5.43 0.77
CA PRO A 132 10.25 4.95 -0.37
C PRO A 132 11.03 4.00 -1.28
N THR A 133 10.37 2.95 -1.79
CA THR A 133 11.00 1.93 -2.64
C THR A 133 10.21 1.64 -3.90
N ALA A 134 10.87 1.05 -4.90
CA ALA A 134 10.29 0.85 -6.23
C ALA A 134 9.11 -0.14 -6.21
N ASP A 135 9.25 -1.26 -5.50
CA ASP A 135 8.23 -2.30 -5.33
C ASP A 135 6.95 -1.77 -4.66
N VAL A 136 7.07 -1.06 -3.54
CA VAL A 136 5.94 -0.46 -2.81
C VAL A 136 5.29 0.65 -3.63
N THR A 137 6.09 1.51 -4.28
CA THR A 137 5.60 2.55 -5.18
C THR A 137 4.83 1.98 -6.36
N ALA A 138 5.34 0.92 -7.00
CA ALA A 138 4.68 0.26 -8.12
C ALA A 138 3.34 -0.36 -7.72
N ARG A 139 3.24 -0.96 -6.52
CA ARG A 139 1.95 -1.47 -6.00
C ARG A 139 0.93 -0.35 -5.79
N CYS A 140 1.33 0.77 -5.19
CA CYS A 140 0.45 1.92 -4.98
C CYS A 140 -0.05 2.49 -6.31
N ILE A 141 0.84 2.67 -7.30
CA ILE A 141 0.47 3.10 -8.66
C ILE A 141 -0.50 2.11 -9.30
N SER A 142 -0.24 0.81 -9.16
CA SER A 142 -1.09 -0.25 -9.73
C SER A 142 -2.51 -0.16 -9.16
N PHE A 143 -2.65 -0.01 -7.85
CA PHE A 143 -3.94 0.15 -7.20
C PHE A 143 -4.68 1.40 -7.69
N LEU A 144 -4.04 2.57 -7.62
CA LEU A 144 -4.65 3.84 -8.01
C LEU A 144 -5.08 3.86 -9.48
N THR A 145 -4.25 3.27 -10.36
CA THR A 145 -4.56 3.13 -11.79
C THR A 145 -5.73 2.17 -12.00
N GLN A 146 -5.74 1.03 -11.31
CA GLN A 146 -6.78 0.01 -11.47
C GLN A 146 -8.17 0.52 -11.08
N ILE A 147 -8.28 1.28 -9.99
CA ILE A 147 -9.56 1.84 -9.54
C ILE A 147 -10.01 3.04 -10.37
N GLY A 148 -9.18 3.51 -11.32
CA GLY A 148 -9.48 4.67 -12.15
C GLY A 148 -9.58 5.96 -11.34
N THR A 149 -8.63 6.18 -10.41
CA THR A 149 -8.62 7.41 -9.60
C THR A 149 -8.75 8.65 -10.48
N SER A 150 -9.56 9.62 -10.04
CA SER A 150 -9.67 10.90 -10.75
C SER A 150 -8.43 11.78 -10.56
N ASN A 151 -7.62 11.50 -9.53
CA ASN A 151 -6.41 12.25 -9.23
C ASN A 151 -5.17 11.57 -9.80
N ASN A 152 -4.77 11.99 -11.00
CA ASN A 152 -3.58 11.44 -11.66
C ASN A 152 -2.25 11.98 -11.13
N HIS A 153 -2.26 12.99 -10.26
CA HIS A 153 -1.04 13.64 -9.80
C HIS A 153 -0.15 12.72 -8.94
N PRO A 154 -0.67 11.97 -7.94
CA PRO A 154 0.10 10.97 -7.21
C PRO A 154 0.70 9.89 -8.12
N ILE A 155 -0.06 9.38 -9.09
CA ILE A 155 0.42 8.40 -10.07
C ILE A 155 1.60 8.95 -10.85
N SER A 156 1.47 10.18 -11.39
CA SER A 156 2.52 10.82 -12.19
C SER A 156 3.81 10.98 -11.38
N ARG A 157 3.71 11.42 -10.12
CA ARG A 157 4.87 11.55 -9.22
C ARG A 157 5.51 10.20 -8.90
N GLY A 158 4.71 9.15 -8.72
CA GLY A 158 5.18 7.79 -8.52
C GLY A 158 5.92 7.25 -9.73
N LEU A 159 5.40 7.47 -10.95
CA LEU A 159 6.07 7.07 -12.18
C LEU A 159 7.42 7.79 -12.35
N GLU A 160 7.48 9.07 -12.05
CA GLU A 160 8.75 9.80 -12.04
C GLU A 160 9.71 9.31 -10.96
N PHE A 161 9.22 8.89 -9.79
CA PHE A 161 10.03 8.22 -8.79
C PHE A 161 10.61 6.91 -9.33
N LEU A 162 9.81 6.05 -9.95
CA LEU A 162 10.28 4.78 -10.51
C LEU A 162 11.35 4.98 -11.59
N LYS A 163 11.17 5.94 -12.50
CA LYS A 163 12.17 6.26 -13.53
C LYS A 163 13.50 6.72 -12.95
N ARG A 164 13.49 7.50 -11.86
CA ARG A 164 14.71 7.97 -11.19
C ARG A 164 15.42 6.88 -10.39
N ASN A 165 14.71 5.82 -10.01
CA ASN A 165 15.24 4.71 -9.20
C ASN A 165 15.40 3.42 -10.03
N GLN A 166 15.42 3.52 -11.36
CA GLN A 166 15.79 2.41 -12.23
C GLN A 166 17.31 2.27 -12.24
N GLU A 167 17.80 1.05 -12.12
CA GLU A 167 19.24 0.73 -12.20
C GLU A 167 19.77 0.93 -13.61
N GLU A 168 21.08 1.10 -13.76
CA GLU A 168 21.72 1.31 -15.08
C GLU A 168 21.47 0.15 -16.06
N ASP A 169 21.26 -1.06 -15.55
CA ASP A 169 20.94 -2.26 -16.34
C ASP A 169 19.45 -2.39 -16.70
N GLY A 170 18.62 -1.45 -16.23
CA GLY A 170 17.19 -1.40 -16.45
C GLY A 170 16.35 -2.14 -15.41
N SER A 171 16.96 -2.78 -14.40
CA SER A 171 16.25 -3.42 -13.29
C SER A 171 15.76 -2.42 -12.24
N TRP A 172 15.02 -2.93 -11.25
CA TRP A 172 14.68 -2.19 -10.03
C TRP A 172 15.04 -3.04 -8.82
N TYR A 173 15.59 -2.40 -7.78
CA TYR A 173 15.88 -3.06 -6.52
C TYR A 173 14.60 -3.60 -5.85
N GLY A 174 14.61 -4.89 -5.50
CA GLY A 174 13.57 -5.53 -4.71
C GLY A 174 13.87 -5.39 -3.22
N ARG A 175 13.13 -4.54 -2.52
CA ARG A 175 13.30 -4.35 -1.07
C ARG A 175 12.65 -5.48 -0.27
N TRP A 176 11.52 -5.99 -0.79
CA TRP A 176 10.66 -7.02 -0.19
C TRP A 176 10.38 -8.18 -1.16
#